data_AF-A0A494ZT25-F1
#
_entry.id   AF-A0A494ZT25-F1
#
_cell.length_a   1.000
_cell.length_b   1.000
_cell.length_c   1.000
_cell.angle_alpha   90.00
_cell.angle_beta   90.00
_cell.angle_gamma   90.00
#
_symmetry.space_group_name_H-M   'P 1'
#
loop_
_entity.id
_entity.type
_entity.pdbx_description
1 polymer ?
#
loop_
_entity_poly.entity_id
_entity_poly.type
_entity_poly.pdbx_seq_one_letter_code
_entity_poly.pdbx_strand_id
1 'polypeptide(L)'
;MPAMIIETMFCDNTHDTELYKKIGANGIAEMIASGIAGRAVPKKAENKPAQIAGTAKNNVGLYYQAHVEDYGWLDAVHDGQVAGTTGKNKRLEAIRIDTRKLKNVKLKVIAHIQDIGDVDYGYIDHNTIIGTVGKGKRLEAIHIISEGLDKKKIYIQAHYANDGWGKTVQGNAGSYGLVKAMQAIKIWIK
;
A
#
# COMPACT_ATOMS: atom_id res chain seq x y z
N MET A 1 34.48 30.30 15.08
CA MET A 1 33.32 29.37 15.07
C MET A 1 32.53 29.62 13.79
N PRO A 2 32.15 28.60 13.02
CA PRO A 2 31.24 28.79 11.89
C PRO A 2 29.86 29.22 12.39
N ALA A 3 29.21 30.12 11.67
CA ALA A 3 27.85 30.58 11.96
C ALA A 3 27.00 30.54 10.68
N MET A 4 25.71 30.25 10.83
CA MET A 4 24.73 30.16 9.74
C MET A 4 23.39 30.71 10.23
N ILE A 5 22.73 31.50 9.39
CA ILE A 5 21.34 31.91 9.58
C ILE A 5 20.47 30.99 8.73
N ILE A 6 19.40 30.47 9.33
CA ILE A 6 18.42 29.63 8.64
C ILE A 6 17.06 30.33 8.77
N GLU A 7 16.52 30.76 7.63
CA GLU A 7 15.12 31.17 7.55
C GLU A 7 14.27 29.90 7.46
N THR A 8 13.55 29.60 8.54
CA THR A 8 12.82 28.32 8.66
C THR A 8 11.51 28.33 7.89
N MET A 9 10.91 29.51 7.67
CA MET A 9 9.67 29.69 6.92
C MET A 9 9.45 31.15 6.55
N PHE A 10 8.63 31.39 5.53
CA PHE A 10 8.03 32.70 5.25
C PHE A 10 6.60 32.75 5.79
N CYS A 11 6.34 33.63 6.77
CA CYS A 11 5.04 33.71 7.46
C CYS A 11 3.89 34.23 6.59
N ASP A 12 4.20 34.87 5.47
CA ASP A 12 3.25 35.33 4.46
C ASP A 12 2.98 34.27 3.38
N ASN A 13 3.73 33.17 3.39
CA ASN A 13 3.52 32.05 2.47
C ASN A 13 2.57 31.01 3.08
N THR A 14 1.45 30.77 2.40
CA THR A 14 0.42 29.82 2.84
C THR A 14 0.95 28.38 2.91
N HIS A 15 1.80 27.96 1.96
CA HIS A 15 2.39 26.62 1.95
C HIS A 15 3.31 26.39 3.15
N ASP A 16 4.17 27.37 3.45
CA ASP A 16 5.08 27.30 4.59
C ASP A 16 4.32 27.33 5.93
N THR A 17 3.24 28.12 5.99
CA THR A 17 2.35 28.18 7.15
C THR A 17 1.65 26.84 7.39
N GLU A 18 1.17 26.16 6.34
CA GLU A 18 0.58 24.83 6.44
C GLU A 18 1.60 23.77 6.85
N LEU A 19 2.82 23.84 6.31
CA LEU A 19 3.91 22.96 6.70
C LEU A 19 4.26 23.16 8.18
N TYR A 20 4.39 24.41 8.63
CA TYR A 20 4.67 24.74 10.03
C TYR A 20 3.58 24.24 10.97
N LYS A 21 2.29 24.41 10.62
CA LYS A 21 1.17 23.86 11.40
C LYS A 21 1.24 22.35 11.57
N LYS A 22 1.81 21.65 10.58
CA LYS A 22 1.92 20.20 10.58
C LYS A 22 3.10 19.68 11.39
N ILE A 23 4.27 20.28 11.26
CA ILE A 23 5.52 19.77 11.89
C ILE A 23 5.88 20.50 13.19
N GLY A 24 5.38 21.72 13.37
CA GLY A 24 5.64 22.58 14.52
C GLY A 24 7.11 23.01 14.66
N ALA A 25 7.37 23.81 15.70
CA ALA A 25 8.72 24.23 16.06
C ALA A 25 9.64 23.03 16.37
N ASN A 26 9.10 21.98 16.99
CA ASN A 26 9.86 20.78 17.36
C ASN A 26 10.38 20.03 16.12
N GLY A 27 9.56 19.86 15.08
CA GLY A 27 10.00 19.19 13.86
C GLY A 27 11.11 19.95 13.13
N ILE A 28 11.02 21.29 13.10
CA ILE A 28 12.06 22.14 12.52
C ILE A 28 13.36 22.03 13.32
N ALA A 29 13.28 22.08 14.66
CA ALA A 29 14.45 21.94 15.53
C ALA A 29 15.14 20.57 15.35
N GLU A 30 14.38 19.49 15.22
CA GLU A 30 14.92 18.15 14.95
C GLU A 30 15.63 18.06 13.60
N MET A 31 15.09 18.70 12.55
CA MET A 31 15.72 18.74 11.24
C MET A 31 17.06 19.48 11.26
N ILE A 32 17.11 20.64 11.91
CA ILE A 32 18.34 21.44 12.07
C ILE A 32 19.37 20.65 12.89
N ALA A 33 18.95 20.08 14.03
CA ALA A 33 19.83 19.29 14.88
C ALA A 33 20.39 18.06 14.15
N SER A 34 19.58 17.40 13.32
CA SER A 34 20.01 16.26 12.50
C SER A 34 21.06 16.67 11.47
N GLY A 35 20.84 17.80 10.77
CA GLY A 35 21.78 18.36 9.81
C GLY A 35 23.13 18.73 10.45
N ILE A 36 23.12 19.38 11.62
CA ILE A 36 24.35 19.72 12.37
C ILE A 36 25.09 18.46 12.84
N ALA A 37 24.35 17.46 13.33
CA ALA A 37 24.93 16.22 13.84
C ALA A 37 25.39 15.26 12.74
N GLY A 38 25.21 15.61 11.45
CA GLY A 38 25.47 14.71 10.32
C GLY A 38 24.59 13.44 10.35
N ARG A 39 23.49 13.47 11.11
CA ARG A 39 22.52 12.38 11.16
C ARG A 39 21.59 12.52 9.97
N ALA A 40 21.28 11.40 9.31
CA ALA A 40 20.31 11.38 8.23
C ALA A 40 19.03 12.11 8.67
N VAL A 41 18.56 13.06 7.85
CA VAL A 41 17.28 13.76 8.05
C VAL A 41 16.21 12.69 8.35
N PRO A 42 15.40 12.83 9.42
CA PRO A 42 14.31 11.90 9.67
C PRO A 42 13.49 11.79 8.39
N LYS A 43 13.34 10.57 7.88
CA LYS A 43 12.57 10.28 6.66
C LYS A 43 11.28 11.08 6.75
N LYS A 44 11.07 11.98 5.77
CA LYS A 44 9.83 12.76 5.56
C LYS A 44 8.67 11.94 6.09
N ALA A 45 7.94 12.44 7.10
CA ALA A 45 6.73 11.80 7.57
C ALA A 45 5.92 11.47 6.31
N GLU A 46 5.86 10.19 5.94
CA GLU A 46 5.23 9.77 4.71
C GLU A 46 3.79 10.28 4.84
N ASN A 47 3.34 11.09 3.89
CA ASN A 47 1.94 11.55 3.84
C ASN A 47 1.06 10.34 3.46
N LYS A 48 1.11 9.27 4.26
CA LYS A 48 0.28 8.09 4.07
C LYS A 48 -1.13 8.50 4.42
N PRO A 49 -2.07 8.42 3.48
CA PRO A 49 -3.46 8.57 3.84
C PRO A 49 -3.80 7.49 4.86
N ALA A 50 -4.54 7.86 5.90
CA ALA A 50 -5.17 6.89 6.77
C ALA A 50 -6.01 5.95 5.90
N GLN A 51 -5.68 4.65 5.92
CA GLN A 51 -6.49 3.65 5.25
C GLN A 51 -7.86 3.62 5.93
N ILE A 52 -8.93 3.48 5.14
CA ILE A 52 -10.25 3.26 5.73
C ILE A 52 -10.16 1.99 6.56
N ALA A 53 -10.35 2.10 7.88
CA ALA A 53 -10.34 0.96 8.79
C ALA A 53 -11.47 0.01 8.36
N GLY A 54 -11.12 -1.00 7.58
CA GLY A 54 -12.04 -2.08 7.27
C GLY A 54 -12.31 -2.87 8.54
N THR A 55 -13.52 -3.40 8.69
CA THR A 55 -13.77 -4.45 9.67
C THR A 55 -13.15 -5.74 9.16
N ALA A 56 -12.27 -6.36 9.95
CA ALA A 56 -11.76 -7.69 9.65
C ALA A 56 -12.95 -8.66 9.49
N LYS A 57 -12.99 -9.37 8.38
CA LYS A 57 -14.00 -10.37 8.05
C LYS A 57 -13.83 -11.66 8.86
N ASN A 58 -12.61 -11.90 9.37
CA ASN A 58 -12.26 -13.00 10.25
C ASN A 58 -10.92 -12.70 10.95
N ASN A 59 -10.38 -13.68 11.66
CA ASN A 59 -9.10 -13.59 12.36
C ASN A 59 -8.22 -14.82 12.03
N VAL A 60 -8.06 -15.12 10.75
CA VAL A 60 -7.26 -16.26 10.28
C VAL A 60 -5.76 -15.89 10.24
N GLY A 61 -5.43 -14.60 10.27
CA GLY A 61 -4.06 -14.12 10.31
C GLY A 61 -3.44 -13.98 8.92
N LEU A 62 -4.24 -13.71 7.88
CA LEU A 62 -3.73 -13.34 6.57
C LEU A 62 -3.45 -11.83 6.55
N TYR A 63 -2.18 -11.44 6.47
CA TYR A 63 -1.76 -10.04 6.42
C TYR A 63 -1.33 -9.66 5.01
N TYR A 64 -1.57 -8.41 4.61
CA TYR A 64 -1.18 -7.90 3.30
C TYR A 64 -1.05 -6.39 3.31
N GLN A 65 -0.26 -5.87 2.39
CA GLN A 65 0.10 -4.47 2.27
C GLN A 65 -0.02 -4.03 0.81
N ALA A 66 -0.44 -2.80 0.58
CA ALA A 66 -0.53 -2.22 -0.76
C ALA A 66 0.48 -1.10 -0.94
N HIS A 67 1.13 -1.08 -2.11
CA HIS A 67 1.87 0.05 -2.63
C HIS A 67 0.96 0.89 -3.51
N VAL A 68 0.73 2.14 -3.12
CA VAL A 68 -0.13 3.08 -3.84
C VAL A 68 0.72 4.17 -4.47
N GLU A 69 0.36 4.57 -5.69
CA GLU A 69 0.96 5.70 -6.39
C GLU A 69 1.08 6.93 -5.47
N ASP A 70 2.25 7.58 -5.52
CA ASP A 70 2.66 8.76 -4.73
C ASP A 70 2.72 8.59 -3.21
N TYR A 71 2.05 7.58 -2.64
CA TYR A 71 2.04 7.32 -1.20
C TYR A 71 3.00 6.21 -0.75
N GLY A 72 3.41 5.35 -1.66
CA GLY A 72 4.26 4.22 -1.34
C GLY A 72 3.53 3.08 -0.64
N TRP A 73 4.26 2.29 0.16
CA TRP A 73 3.71 1.20 0.96
C TRP A 73 2.89 1.75 2.13
N LEU A 74 1.57 1.54 2.12
CA LEU A 74 0.68 1.88 3.24
C LEU A 74 0.80 0.87 4.38
N ASP A 75 0.10 1.05 5.50
CA ASP A 75 0.18 0.10 6.61
C ASP A 75 -0.36 -1.30 6.22
N ALA A 76 0.19 -2.33 6.87
CA ALA A 76 -0.29 -3.69 6.66
C ALA A 76 -1.66 -3.85 7.32
N VAL A 77 -2.57 -4.49 6.59
CA VAL A 77 -3.92 -4.82 7.05
C VAL A 77 -4.10 -6.33 7.05
N HIS A 78 -5.20 -6.82 7.61
CA HIS A 78 -5.44 -8.26 7.67
C HIS A 78 -6.89 -8.65 7.35
N ASP A 79 -7.08 -9.90 6.97
CA ASP A 79 -8.37 -10.60 6.98
C ASP A 79 -9.57 -9.78 6.46
N GLY A 80 -9.47 -9.23 5.24
CA GLY A 80 -10.56 -8.54 4.55
C GLY A 80 -10.68 -7.04 4.83
N GLN A 81 -9.73 -6.46 5.57
CA GLN A 81 -9.57 -5.01 5.71
C GLN A 81 -9.12 -4.34 4.40
N VAL A 82 -9.20 -3.01 4.31
CA VAL A 82 -8.91 -2.29 3.07
C VAL A 82 -7.41 -2.02 2.94
N ALA A 83 -6.74 -2.70 2.02
CA ALA A 83 -5.38 -2.35 1.61
C ALA A 83 -5.43 -1.36 0.44
N GLY A 84 -4.88 -0.16 0.59
CA GLY A 84 -4.87 0.89 -0.44
C GLY A 84 -5.73 2.10 -0.09
N THR A 85 -6.20 2.82 -1.11
CA THR A 85 -7.05 4.00 -0.94
C THR A 85 -8.35 3.85 -1.72
N THR A 86 -9.43 4.49 -1.27
CA THR A 86 -10.70 4.51 -2.01
C THR A 86 -11.10 5.96 -2.29
N GLY A 87 -11.47 6.25 -3.53
CA GLY A 87 -11.97 7.59 -3.91
C GLY A 87 -10.88 8.67 -3.99
N LYS A 88 -9.60 8.29 -3.96
CA LYS A 88 -8.46 9.22 -4.07
C LYS A 88 -7.86 9.30 -5.47
N ASN A 89 -8.37 8.54 -6.43
CA ASN A 89 -7.83 8.48 -7.80
C ASN A 89 -6.34 8.15 -7.87
N LYS A 90 -5.85 7.39 -6.88
CA LYS A 90 -4.51 6.83 -6.85
C LYS A 90 -4.57 5.33 -7.08
N ARG A 91 -3.77 4.85 -8.01
CA ARG A 91 -3.72 3.43 -8.40
C ARG A 91 -2.87 2.61 -7.42
N LEU A 92 -3.20 1.34 -7.33
CA LEU A 92 -2.40 0.32 -6.67
C LEU A 92 -1.35 -0.18 -7.67
N GLU A 93 -0.08 -0.13 -7.30
CA GLU A 93 1.04 -0.56 -8.17
C GLU A 93 1.57 -1.94 -7.80
N ALA A 94 1.59 -2.27 -6.49
CA ALA A 94 2.04 -3.57 -5.99
C ALA A 94 1.36 -3.98 -4.68
N ILE A 95 1.41 -5.27 -4.39
CA ILE A 95 0.93 -5.90 -3.15
C ILE A 95 2.04 -6.77 -2.56
N ARG A 96 2.06 -6.85 -1.23
CA ARG A 96 2.75 -7.89 -0.46
C ARG A 96 1.73 -8.68 0.33
N ILE A 97 1.95 -9.98 0.45
CA ILE A 97 1.09 -10.86 1.23
C ILE A 97 2.00 -11.59 2.22
N ASP A 98 1.71 -11.43 3.50
CA ASP A 98 2.45 -12.06 4.58
C ASP A 98 1.73 -13.32 5.03
N THR A 99 2.34 -14.45 4.71
CA THR A 99 1.87 -15.80 5.01
C THR A 99 2.44 -16.36 6.32
N ARG A 100 3.31 -15.64 7.03
CA ARG A 100 4.03 -16.17 8.21
C ARG A 100 3.12 -16.63 9.35
N LYS A 101 1.93 -16.04 9.47
CA LYS A 101 0.93 -16.44 10.47
C LYS A 101 0.00 -17.57 10.02
N LEU A 102 0.05 -17.95 8.74
CA LEU A 102 -0.71 -19.07 8.19
C LEU A 102 0.17 -20.33 8.23
N LYS A 103 -0.12 -21.24 9.16
CA LYS A 103 0.62 -22.51 9.26
C LYS A 103 0.25 -23.42 8.09
N ASN A 104 1.26 -24.00 7.44
CA ASN A 104 1.12 -24.96 6.33
C ASN A 104 0.37 -24.45 5.09
N VAL A 105 0.22 -23.14 4.93
CA VAL A 105 -0.39 -22.56 3.73
C VAL A 105 0.69 -22.04 2.80
N LYS A 106 0.65 -22.46 1.54
CA LYS A 106 1.49 -21.91 0.47
C LYS A 106 0.60 -21.15 -0.50
N LEU A 107 1.05 -19.98 -0.94
CA LEU A 107 0.33 -19.16 -1.91
C LEU A 107 1.14 -19.08 -3.19
N LYS A 108 0.52 -19.39 -4.32
CA LYS A 108 1.01 -19.07 -5.66
C LYS A 108 0.25 -17.85 -6.18
N VAL A 109 0.96 -16.89 -6.79
CA VAL A 109 0.34 -15.66 -7.28
C VAL A 109 0.69 -15.37 -8.73
N ILE A 110 -0.32 -15.01 -9.50
CA ILE A 110 -0.20 -14.44 -10.84
C ILE A 110 -0.81 -13.05 -10.78
N ALA A 111 -0.15 -12.06 -11.38
CA ALA A 111 -0.65 -10.70 -11.42
C ALA A 111 -0.61 -10.15 -12.85
N HIS A 112 -1.68 -9.44 -13.22
CA HIS A 112 -1.72 -8.69 -14.48
C HIS A 112 -1.30 -7.25 -14.23
N ILE A 113 -0.25 -6.80 -14.91
CA ILE A 113 0.32 -5.47 -14.75
C ILE A 113 0.16 -4.70 -16.06
N GLN A 114 -0.22 -3.43 -15.95
CA GLN A 114 -0.40 -2.54 -17.09
C GLN A 114 0.81 -2.51 -18.04
N ASP A 115 0.54 -2.74 -19.34
CA ASP A 115 1.51 -2.81 -20.45
C ASP A 115 2.68 -3.80 -20.23
N ILE A 116 2.54 -4.74 -19.30
CA ILE A 116 3.46 -5.88 -19.11
C ILE A 116 2.70 -7.18 -19.38
N GLY A 117 1.44 -7.27 -18.92
CA GLY A 117 0.64 -8.47 -19.02
C GLY A 117 0.71 -9.33 -17.75
N ASP A 118 0.47 -10.63 -17.92
CA ASP A 118 0.48 -11.60 -16.83
C ASP A 118 1.91 -11.96 -16.41
N VAL A 119 2.17 -11.85 -15.11
CA VAL A 119 3.42 -12.23 -14.47
C VAL A 119 3.13 -13.31 -13.43
N ASP A 120 3.73 -14.49 -13.61
CA ASP A 120 3.68 -15.59 -12.63
C ASP A 120 4.81 -15.43 -11.62
N TYR A 121 4.45 -15.21 -10.35
CA TYR A 121 5.39 -15.09 -9.24
C TYR A 121 5.69 -16.43 -8.58
N GLY A 122 5.04 -17.51 -8.99
CA GLY A 122 5.16 -18.81 -8.34
C GLY A 122 4.76 -18.74 -6.87
N TYR A 123 5.41 -19.56 -6.04
CA TYR A 123 5.21 -19.52 -4.60
C TYR A 123 5.83 -18.28 -3.99
N ILE A 124 5.00 -17.48 -3.35
CA ILE A 124 5.41 -16.22 -2.74
C ILE A 124 5.84 -16.40 -1.28
N ASP A 125 6.71 -15.52 -0.83
CA ASP A 125 7.00 -15.29 0.58
C ASP A 125 6.53 -13.89 1.03
N HIS A 126 6.71 -13.59 2.32
CA HIS A 126 6.32 -12.31 2.91
C HIS A 126 7.05 -11.07 2.34
N ASN A 127 8.18 -11.26 1.65
CA ASN A 127 8.97 -10.18 1.06
C ASN A 127 8.69 -9.98 -0.43
N THR A 128 8.01 -10.95 -1.05
CA THR A 128 7.72 -10.95 -2.48
C THR A 128 6.83 -9.77 -2.85
N ILE A 129 7.33 -8.92 -3.75
CA ILE A 129 6.59 -7.77 -4.29
C ILE A 129 5.83 -8.24 -5.54
N ILE A 130 4.51 -8.26 -5.46
CA ILE A 130 3.62 -8.62 -6.57
C ILE A 130 3.17 -7.34 -7.25
N GLY A 131 3.62 -7.09 -8.49
CA GLY A 131 3.39 -5.85 -9.22
C GLY A 131 4.66 -5.04 -9.45
N THR A 132 4.53 -3.71 -9.51
CA THR A 132 5.66 -2.78 -9.67
C THR A 132 5.67 -1.71 -8.59
N VAL A 133 6.84 -1.15 -8.31
CA VAL A 133 7.01 -0.07 -7.33
C VAL A 133 7.64 1.12 -8.04
N GLY A 134 6.96 2.26 -8.08
CA GLY A 134 7.51 3.52 -8.61
C GLY A 134 7.72 3.53 -10.13
N LYS A 135 7.17 2.55 -10.86
CA LYS A 135 7.25 2.48 -12.33
C LYS A 135 6.03 3.11 -13.02
N GLY A 136 5.07 3.62 -12.26
CA GLY A 136 3.86 4.22 -12.80
C GLY A 136 2.87 3.21 -13.42
N LYS A 137 3.07 1.90 -13.23
CA LYS A 137 2.21 0.85 -13.80
C LYS A 137 1.24 0.32 -12.75
N ARG A 138 -0.05 0.34 -13.06
CA ARG A 138 -1.09 -0.22 -12.17
C ARG A 138 -1.07 -1.74 -12.18
N LEU A 139 -1.39 -2.31 -11.02
CA LEU A 139 -1.86 -3.69 -10.89
C LEU A 139 -3.33 -3.74 -11.32
N GLU A 140 -3.66 -4.52 -12.34
CA GLU A 140 -5.01 -4.62 -12.90
C GLU A 140 -5.78 -5.84 -12.39
N ALA A 141 -5.07 -6.94 -12.18
CA ALA A 141 -5.63 -8.18 -11.66
C ALA A 141 -4.63 -8.95 -10.81
N ILE A 142 -5.15 -9.74 -9.88
CA ILE A 142 -4.40 -10.67 -9.06
C ILE A 142 -5.17 -11.99 -8.95
N HIS A 143 -4.45 -13.07 -9.19
CA HIS A 143 -4.90 -14.43 -9.02
C HIS A 143 -4.03 -15.12 -7.99
N ILE A 144 -4.64 -15.49 -6.86
CA ILE A 144 -4.03 -16.19 -5.74
C ILE A 144 -4.57 -17.62 -5.72
N ILE A 145 -3.65 -18.57 -5.83
CA ILE A 145 -3.90 -19.98 -5.68
C ILE A 145 -3.35 -20.37 -4.31
N SER A 146 -4.20 -20.91 -3.45
CA SER A 146 -3.83 -21.35 -2.10
C SER A 146 -3.75 -22.86 -2.00
N GLU A 147 -2.68 -23.36 -1.42
CA GLU A 147 -2.50 -24.77 -1.07
C GLU A 147 -2.42 -24.93 0.46
N GLY A 148 -2.99 -26.01 0.99
CA GLY A 148 -2.98 -26.30 2.43
C GLY A 148 -4.06 -25.58 3.25
N LEU A 149 -5.11 -25.06 2.62
CA LEU A 149 -6.30 -24.57 3.33
C LEU A 149 -7.28 -25.71 3.61
N ASP A 150 -7.58 -25.96 4.88
CA ASP A 150 -8.53 -26.98 5.34
C ASP A 150 -9.98 -26.61 4.98
N LYS A 151 -10.41 -26.94 3.75
CA LYS A 151 -11.76 -26.67 3.20
C LYS A 151 -12.14 -25.19 3.07
N LYS A 152 -11.27 -24.28 3.51
CA LYS A 152 -11.43 -22.83 3.36
C LYS A 152 -10.92 -22.35 2.00
N LYS A 153 -11.39 -21.19 1.58
CA LYS A 153 -11.05 -20.58 0.29
C LYS A 153 -10.61 -19.13 0.48
N ILE A 154 -9.70 -18.68 -0.38
CA ILE A 154 -9.34 -17.26 -0.44
C ILE A 154 -10.36 -16.51 -1.28
N TYR A 155 -10.85 -15.42 -0.71
CA TYR A 155 -11.73 -14.46 -1.34
C TYR A 155 -11.00 -13.13 -1.50
N ILE A 156 -11.21 -12.51 -2.65
CA ILE A 156 -10.62 -11.24 -3.01
C ILE A 156 -11.71 -10.32 -3.53
N GLN A 157 -11.60 -9.04 -3.19
CA GLN A 157 -12.45 -8.00 -3.73
C GLN A 157 -11.60 -6.77 -4.06
N ALA A 158 -11.68 -6.32 -5.31
CA ALA A 158 -10.99 -5.11 -5.78
C ALA A 158 -11.94 -3.89 -5.75
N HIS A 159 -11.38 -2.72 -5.47
CA HIS A 159 -12.05 -1.43 -5.60
C HIS A 159 -11.46 -0.68 -6.80
N TYR A 160 -12.31 -0.27 -7.73
CA TYR A 160 -11.90 0.44 -8.94
C TYR A 160 -12.21 1.94 -8.82
N ALA A 161 -11.39 2.76 -9.47
CA ALA A 161 -11.64 4.19 -9.59
C ALA A 161 -13.01 4.43 -10.23
N ASN A 162 -13.80 5.34 -9.66
CA ASN A 162 -15.14 5.76 -10.11
C ASN A 162 -16.25 4.69 -10.11
N ASP A 163 -15.93 3.39 -10.09
CA ASP A 163 -16.94 2.31 -10.05
C ASP A 163 -17.18 1.72 -8.66
N GLY A 164 -16.26 1.96 -7.72
CA GLY A 164 -16.36 1.44 -6.36
C GLY A 164 -15.95 -0.03 -6.22
N TRP A 165 -16.54 -0.72 -5.24
CA TRP A 165 -16.23 -2.12 -4.94
C TRP A 165 -16.82 -3.08 -5.98
N GLY A 166 -15.97 -3.88 -6.61
CA GLY A 166 -16.39 -4.94 -7.52
C GLY A 166 -16.99 -6.16 -6.81
N LYS A 167 -17.31 -7.19 -7.59
CA LYS A 167 -17.79 -8.47 -7.06
C LYS A 167 -16.70 -9.15 -6.23
N THR A 168 -17.12 -9.81 -5.16
CA THR A 168 -16.26 -10.72 -4.42
C THR A 168 -16.10 -12.01 -5.21
N VAL A 169 -14.87 -12.47 -5.34
CA VAL A 169 -14.48 -13.59 -6.19
C VAL A 169 -13.49 -14.48 -5.46
N GLN A 170 -13.49 -15.77 -5.81
CA GLN A 170 -12.61 -16.75 -5.20
C GLN A 170 -11.30 -16.80 -5.98
N GLY A 171 -10.17 -16.59 -5.30
CA GLY A 171 -8.83 -16.71 -5.85
C GLY A 171 -8.43 -15.63 -6.87
N ASN A 172 -9.28 -15.25 -7.81
CA ASN A 172 -8.96 -14.31 -8.89
C ASN A 172 -9.83 -13.05 -8.80
N ALA A 173 -9.22 -11.89 -8.54
CA ALA A 173 -9.88 -10.58 -8.62
C ALA A 173 -9.10 -9.61 -9.51
N GLY A 174 -9.84 -8.90 -10.36
CA GLY A 174 -9.29 -7.86 -11.20
C GLY A 174 -10.18 -7.52 -12.37
N SER A 175 -9.68 -6.60 -13.18
CA SER A 175 -10.37 -6.11 -14.36
C SER A 175 -9.43 -6.22 -15.56
N TYR A 176 -9.14 -7.46 -15.97
CA TYR A 176 -8.30 -7.76 -17.13
C TYR A 176 -8.72 -6.94 -18.35
N GLY A 177 -7.79 -6.13 -18.89
CA GLY A 177 -8.02 -5.36 -20.12
C GLY A 177 -9.08 -4.26 -20.02
N LEU A 178 -9.65 -4.03 -18.83
CA LEU A 178 -10.48 -2.86 -18.58
C LEU A 178 -9.55 -1.74 -18.12
N VAL A 179 -9.72 -0.53 -18.65
CA VAL A 179 -8.93 0.67 -18.30
C VAL A 179 -9.22 1.17 -16.88
N LYS A 180 -9.63 0.28 -15.98
CA LYS A 180 -10.07 0.57 -14.61
C LYS A 180 -8.89 0.37 -13.66
N ALA A 181 -8.40 1.46 -13.12
CA ALA A 181 -7.35 1.41 -12.11
C ALA A 181 -7.91 0.89 -10.78
N MET A 182 -7.37 -0.24 -10.31
CA MET A 182 -7.59 -0.70 -8.94
C MET A 182 -6.94 0.29 -7.96
N GLN A 183 -7.69 0.74 -6.95
CA GLN A 183 -7.22 1.68 -5.93
C GLN A 183 -7.00 1.01 -4.58
N ALA A 184 -7.79 -0.02 -4.29
CA ALA A 184 -7.71 -0.80 -3.07
C ALA A 184 -8.14 -2.25 -3.30
N ILE A 185 -7.76 -3.10 -2.36
CA ILE A 185 -8.06 -4.53 -2.36
C ILE A 185 -8.39 -5.02 -0.95
N LYS A 186 -9.27 -6.02 -0.87
CA LYS A 186 -9.54 -6.82 0.32
C LYS A 186 -9.25 -8.27 0.01
N ILE A 187 -8.57 -8.95 0.93
CA ILE A 187 -8.24 -10.38 0.84
C ILE A 187 -8.58 -11.04 2.18
N TRP A 188 -9.36 -12.12 2.16
CA TRP A 188 -9.69 -12.88 3.36
C TRP A 188 -9.93 -14.36 3.06
N ILE A 189 -9.86 -15.19 4.09
CA ILE A 189 -10.12 -16.64 4.00
C ILE A 189 -11.49 -16.95 4.59
N LYS A 190 -12.39 -17.62 3.88
CA LYS A 190 -13.69 -18.06 4.40
C LYS A 190 -13.92 -19.54 4.15
#